data_AF-A0A3B6SFL7-F1
#
_entry.id   AF-A0A3B6SFL7-F1
#
_cell.length_a   1.000
_cell.length_b   1.000
_cell.length_c   1.000
_cell.angle_alpha   90.00
_cell.angle_beta   90.00
_cell.angle_gamma   90.00
#
_symmetry.space_group_name_H-M   'P 1'
#
loop_
_entity.id
_entity.type
_entity.pdbx_description
1 polymer ?
#
loop_
_entity_poly.entity_id
_entity_poly.type
_entity_poly.pdbx_seq_one_letter_code
_entity_poly.pdbx_strand_id
1 'polypeptide(L)'
;MEVDLDRARALRVLGRGAMGTVFLVEADPARPGCGRYALKVFDKRSAGPTKPNADRRARWEVTLLSRLAHPHLPSLLGSAETPDLLAWAVHYCPGGDLNELRYSLADRVFSPAAIRFYIAETVSALADLHASGIVYRDLKPENVLLRADGHVTLTDFDLSRLLPASTSSPSTSPPPQVKPVFHHGHRRARASAAGHHAKRESSSAAASTPKLQQFQNLVRFLLRSNGAAPELAKKTKSARVSPVSRKAACLGAAWGRSYSFVGTEEYVAPEVVSGDGHGFAVDWWAVGVLVYEMAFGRTPFKGKNRKETFRNVLHKEVEFPGDTQRRMPELTDLISRLLQRDPARRLGYASGADEIRAHPFFAGMAWDMLAEVTRPPYIPPPTEDNTVEDQGFDVRDYFKKLHQPPPPPPPESGSSSSSSSSDFSSVF
;
A
#
# COMPACT_ATOMS: atom_id res chain seq x y z
N MET A 1 -16.74 -2.60 21.90
CA MET A 1 -16.42 -2.05 23.23
C MET A 1 -16.00 -0.59 23.05
N GLU A 2 -16.35 0.29 23.98
CA GLU A 2 -15.92 1.70 23.93
C GLU A 2 -14.59 1.84 24.68
N VAL A 3 -13.64 2.57 24.10
CA VAL A 3 -12.36 2.90 24.77
C VAL A 3 -12.61 4.10 25.68
N ASP A 4 -12.33 3.97 26.96
CA ASP A 4 -12.39 5.12 27.88
C ASP A 4 -11.08 5.92 27.78
N LEU A 5 -11.12 7.03 27.05
CA LEU A 5 -9.96 7.91 26.86
C LEU A 5 -9.53 8.62 28.14
N ASP A 6 -10.41 8.78 29.13
CA ASP A 6 -10.08 9.44 30.40
C ASP A 6 -9.35 8.48 31.35
N ARG A 7 -9.42 7.18 31.09
CA ARG A 7 -8.67 6.13 31.81
C ARG A 7 -7.47 5.59 31.03
N ALA A 8 -7.27 6.02 29.79
CA ALA A 8 -6.20 5.54 28.93
C ALA A 8 -4.85 6.15 29.35
N ARG A 9 -4.10 5.43 30.19
CA ARG A 9 -2.77 5.82 30.62
C ARG A 9 -1.70 5.33 29.64
N ALA A 10 -1.14 6.24 28.84
CA ALA A 10 -0.09 5.91 27.89
C ALA A 10 1.25 5.73 28.60
N LEU A 11 1.88 4.58 28.43
CA LEU A 11 3.24 4.32 28.89
C LEU A 11 4.24 5.07 28.00
N ARG A 12 4.11 4.93 26.67
CA ARG A 12 4.98 5.61 25.70
C ARG A 12 4.30 5.82 24.36
N VAL A 13 4.88 6.71 23.56
CA VAL A 13 4.54 6.84 22.13
C VAL A 13 5.26 5.73 21.35
N LEU A 14 4.51 4.89 20.63
CA LEU A 14 5.03 3.85 19.75
C LEU A 14 5.39 4.40 18.36
N GLY A 15 4.61 5.37 17.86
CA GLY A 15 4.85 5.92 16.53
C GLY A 15 4.05 7.19 16.26
N ARG A 16 4.52 8.00 15.32
CA ARG A 16 3.85 9.20 14.81
C ARG A 16 3.77 9.11 13.30
N GLY A 17 2.55 9.11 12.77
CA GLY A 17 2.29 8.97 11.34
C GLY A 17 1.45 10.10 10.79
N ALA A 18 1.21 10.05 9.48
CA ALA A 18 0.33 11.02 8.82
C ALA A 18 -1.09 11.01 9.41
N MET A 19 -1.53 9.84 9.91
CA MET A 19 -2.87 9.51 10.43
C MET A 19 -3.00 9.51 11.95
N GLY A 20 -2.00 10.03 12.67
CA GLY A 20 -2.10 10.23 14.11
C GLY A 20 -0.89 9.67 14.88
N THR A 21 -1.06 9.61 16.19
CA THR A 21 -0.05 9.11 17.13
C THR A 21 -0.52 7.78 17.71
N VAL A 22 0.37 6.79 17.76
CA VAL A 22 0.11 5.48 18.36
C VAL A 22 0.78 5.45 19.74
N PHE A 23 0.03 5.07 20.76
CA PHE A 23 0.49 4.96 22.13
C PHE A 23 0.46 3.51 22.58
N LEU A 24 1.44 3.11 23.38
CA LEU A 24 1.35 1.91 24.21
C LEU A 24 0.57 2.27 25.46
N VAL A 25 -0.54 1.60 25.71
CA VAL A 25 -1.43 1.90 26.84
C VAL A 25 -1.56 0.66 27.71
N GLU A 26 -1.50 0.87 29.02
CA GLU A 26 -1.78 -0.16 30.00
C GLU A 26 -3.29 -0.34 30.12
N ALA A 27 -3.76 -1.58 30.02
CA ALA A 27 -5.17 -1.87 30.23
C ALA A 27 -5.58 -1.64 31.68
N ASP A 28 -6.86 -1.31 31.87
CA ASP A 28 -7.44 -1.10 33.18
C ASP A 28 -7.19 -2.34 34.06
N PRO A 29 -6.47 -2.21 35.20
CA PRO A 29 -6.20 -3.33 36.10
C PRO A 29 -7.50 -3.95 36.66
N ALA A 30 -8.63 -3.24 36.61
CA ALA A 30 -9.95 -3.78 36.96
C ALA A 30 -10.52 -4.76 35.92
N ARG A 31 -9.90 -4.89 34.73
CA ARG A 31 -10.22 -5.87 33.69
C ARG A 31 -9.07 -6.87 33.51
N PRO A 32 -8.86 -7.78 34.48
CA PRO A 32 -7.81 -8.80 34.38
C PRO A 32 -7.98 -9.63 33.11
N GLY A 33 -6.93 -9.71 32.29
CA GLY A 33 -6.90 -10.43 31.00
C GLY A 33 -6.78 -9.52 29.77
N CYS A 34 -7.09 -8.22 29.89
CA CYS A 34 -6.77 -7.24 28.87
C CYS A 34 -5.30 -6.85 29.11
N GLY A 35 -4.36 -7.35 28.29
CA GLY A 35 -2.95 -6.95 28.39
C GLY A 35 -2.72 -5.50 27.94
N ARG A 36 -1.46 -5.11 27.71
CA ARG A 36 -1.14 -3.83 27.04
C ARG A 36 -1.78 -3.78 25.65
N TYR A 37 -2.21 -2.59 25.23
CA TYR A 37 -2.78 -2.37 23.90
C TYR A 37 -2.15 -1.18 23.19
N ALA A 38 -2.25 -1.17 21.86
CA ALA A 38 -1.84 -0.04 21.03
C ALA A 38 -3.06 0.85 20.78
N LEU A 39 -3.01 2.09 21.23
CA LEU A 39 -4.06 3.10 21.02
C LEU A 39 -3.60 4.06 19.92
N LYS A 40 -4.23 3.99 18.75
CA LYS A 40 -4.01 4.97 17.67
C LYS A 40 -4.99 6.13 17.87
N VAL A 41 -4.48 7.36 17.89
CA VAL A 41 -5.26 8.57 18.12
C VAL A 41 -5.02 9.56 17.00
N PHE A 42 -6.11 9.90 16.32
CA PHE A 42 -6.19 10.94 15.31
C PHE A 42 -6.72 12.23 15.93
N ASP A 43 -5.92 13.30 15.87
CA ASP A 43 -6.34 14.63 16.29
C ASP A 43 -7.01 15.37 15.13
N LYS A 44 -8.31 15.61 15.26
CA LYS A 44 -9.15 16.22 14.21
C LYS A 44 -8.76 17.67 13.93
N ARG A 45 -8.19 18.36 14.92
CA ARG A 45 -7.65 19.73 14.76
C ARG A 45 -6.44 19.76 13.82
N SER A 46 -5.68 18.67 13.76
CA SER A 46 -4.59 18.50 12.79
C SER A 46 -5.08 18.31 11.34
N ALA A 47 -6.37 18.06 11.12
CA ALA A 47 -6.99 17.92 9.81
C ALA A 47 -7.19 19.30 9.14
N GLY A 48 -6.08 19.98 8.84
CA GLY A 48 -6.10 21.26 8.14
C GLY A 48 -6.32 21.13 6.63
N PRO A 49 -6.28 22.26 5.89
CA PRO A 49 -6.39 22.30 4.43
C PRO A 49 -5.35 21.43 3.69
N THR A 50 -4.24 21.12 4.36
CA THR A 50 -3.15 20.28 3.85
C THR A 50 -3.46 18.79 3.90
N LYS A 51 -4.46 18.35 4.68
CA LYS A 51 -4.84 16.94 4.85
C LYS A 51 -6.38 16.74 4.82
N PRO A 52 -7.07 17.17 3.75
CA PRO A 52 -8.55 17.22 3.71
C PRO A 52 -9.24 15.85 3.79
N ASN A 53 -8.51 14.76 3.52
CA ASN A 53 -9.02 13.39 3.54
C ASN A 53 -8.61 12.60 4.79
N ALA A 54 -7.89 13.20 5.75
CA ALA A 54 -7.36 12.48 6.89
C ALA A 54 -8.46 11.93 7.83
N ASP A 55 -9.44 12.77 8.20
CA ASP A 55 -10.57 12.35 9.04
C ASP A 55 -11.36 11.19 8.40
N ARG A 56 -11.67 11.31 7.09
CA ARG A 56 -12.36 10.24 6.35
C ARG A 56 -11.55 8.93 6.36
N ARG A 57 -10.22 9.00 6.24
CA ARG A 57 -9.36 7.80 6.28
C ARG A 57 -9.30 7.17 7.67
N ALA A 58 -9.19 7.98 8.72
CA ALA A 58 -9.21 7.48 10.09
C ALA A 58 -10.55 6.78 10.42
N ARG A 59 -11.68 7.38 10.05
CA ARG A 59 -13.01 6.75 10.20
C ARG A 59 -13.17 5.48 9.37
N TRP A 60 -12.64 5.48 8.15
CA TRP A 60 -12.62 4.31 7.29
C TRP A 60 -11.84 3.16 7.92
N GLU A 61 -10.65 3.44 8.47
CA GLU A 61 -9.83 2.44 9.16
C GLU A 61 -10.61 1.82 10.34
N VAL A 62 -11.24 2.62 11.20
CA VAL A 62 -12.09 2.10 12.29
C VAL A 62 -13.25 1.23 11.76
N THR A 63 -13.89 1.67 10.67
CA THR A 63 -14.99 0.93 10.04
C THR A 63 -14.53 -0.38 9.40
N LEU A 64 -13.31 -0.42 8.88
CA LEU A 64 -12.72 -1.61 8.29
C LEU A 64 -12.32 -2.61 9.37
N LEU A 65 -11.60 -2.15 10.41
CA LEU A 65 -11.15 -2.96 11.53
C LEU A 65 -12.31 -3.66 12.26
N SER A 66 -13.48 -3.03 12.35
CA SER A 66 -14.67 -3.65 12.97
C SER A 66 -15.26 -4.83 12.18
N ARG A 67 -14.80 -5.06 10.95
CA ARG A 67 -15.25 -6.16 10.07
C ARG A 67 -14.24 -7.28 9.92
N LEU A 68 -13.02 -7.10 10.43
CA LEU A 68 -11.96 -8.09 10.28
C LEU A 68 -12.10 -9.20 11.33
N ALA A 69 -11.96 -10.44 10.88
CA ALA A 69 -11.99 -11.62 11.74
C ALA A 69 -11.05 -12.69 11.19
N HIS A 70 -9.75 -12.53 11.44
CA HIS A 70 -8.72 -13.46 10.97
C HIS A 70 -7.51 -13.45 11.92
N PRO A 71 -6.85 -14.60 12.20
CA PRO A 71 -5.77 -14.69 13.19
C PRO A 71 -4.54 -13.80 12.92
N HIS A 72 -4.32 -13.45 11.64
CA HIS A 72 -3.23 -12.59 11.18
C HIS A 72 -3.68 -11.18 10.76
N LEU A 73 -4.90 -10.79 11.16
CA LEU A 73 -5.43 -9.43 11.02
C LEU A 73 -5.69 -8.83 12.41
N PRO A 74 -5.58 -7.50 12.55
CA PRO A 74 -5.77 -6.86 13.84
C PRO A 74 -7.23 -6.92 14.26
N SER A 75 -7.45 -7.22 15.54
CA SER A 75 -8.78 -7.16 16.17
C SER A 75 -9.00 -5.80 16.83
N LEU A 76 -10.12 -5.16 16.49
CA LEU A 76 -10.54 -3.90 17.12
C LEU A 76 -11.04 -4.17 18.56
N LEU A 77 -10.26 -3.73 19.55
CA LEU A 77 -10.65 -3.82 20.96
C LEU A 77 -11.75 -2.81 21.31
N GLY A 78 -11.67 -1.64 20.69
CA GLY A 78 -12.68 -0.60 20.80
C GLY A 78 -12.26 0.70 20.15
N SER A 79 -13.20 1.64 20.12
CA SER A 79 -12.96 3.00 19.62
C SER A 79 -13.61 4.03 20.54
N ALA A 80 -13.15 5.27 20.42
CA ALA A 80 -13.68 6.42 21.12
C ALA A 80 -13.65 7.64 20.20
N GLU A 81 -14.67 8.49 20.29
CA GLU A 81 -14.72 9.72 19.52
C GLU A 81 -15.14 10.88 20.41
N THR A 82 -14.36 11.96 20.36
CA THR A 82 -14.66 13.24 21.01
C THR A 82 -14.76 14.33 19.93
N PRO A 83 -15.14 15.58 20.26
CA PRO A 83 -15.11 16.66 19.27
C PRO A 83 -13.74 16.84 18.60
N ASP A 84 -12.66 16.65 19.35
CA ASP A 84 -11.29 16.90 18.89
C ASP A 84 -10.51 15.65 18.49
N LEU A 85 -10.88 14.46 18.98
CA LEU A 85 -10.09 13.24 18.82
C LEU A 85 -10.96 12.10 18.27
N LEU A 86 -10.34 11.24 17.46
CA LEU A 86 -10.84 9.92 17.11
C LEU A 86 -9.77 8.90 17.50
N ALA A 87 -10.11 7.88 18.28
CA ALA A 87 -9.16 6.90 18.78
C ALA A 87 -9.68 5.48 18.62
N TRP A 88 -8.77 4.54 18.39
CA TRP A 88 -9.08 3.11 18.35
C TRP A 88 -7.94 2.26 18.88
N ALA A 89 -8.32 1.19 19.57
CA ALA A 89 -7.42 0.28 20.25
C ALA A 89 -7.34 -1.07 19.52
N VAL A 90 -6.11 -1.57 19.36
CA VAL A 90 -5.81 -2.91 18.85
C VAL A 90 -4.80 -3.58 19.78
N HIS A 91 -4.64 -4.90 19.68
CA HIS A 91 -3.63 -5.61 20.46
C HIS A 91 -2.22 -5.06 20.19
N TYR A 92 -1.45 -4.89 21.26
CA TYR A 92 -0.06 -4.48 21.15
C TYR A 92 0.81 -5.65 20.66
N CYS A 93 1.71 -5.37 19.72
CA CYS A 93 2.67 -6.31 19.16
C CYS A 93 4.07 -5.99 19.69
N PRO A 94 4.58 -6.74 20.69
CA PRO A 94 5.86 -6.44 21.33
C PRO A 94 7.08 -6.75 20.46
N GLY A 95 6.93 -7.56 19.42
CA GLY A 95 8.03 -7.93 18.52
C GLY A 95 8.41 -6.86 17.51
N GLY A 96 7.78 -5.68 17.56
CA GLY A 96 7.98 -4.64 16.55
C GLY A 96 7.39 -5.04 15.21
N ASP A 97 8.06 -4.66 14.13
CA ASP A 97 7.69 -4.98 12.76
C ASP A 97 8.77 -5.82 12.04
N LEU A 98 8.43 -6.36 10.87
CA LEU A 98 9.39 -7.15 10.09
C LEU A 98 10.60 -6.33 9.60
N ASN A 99 10.47 -5.00 9.49
CA ASN A 99 11.61 -4.14 9.14
C ASN A 99 12.62 -4.11 10.30
N GLU A 100 12.15 -3.84 11.52
CA GLU A 100 12.97 -3.86 12.74
C GLU A 100 13.61 -5.23 12.95
N LEU A 101 12.85 -6.32 12.82
CA LEU A 101 13.40 -7.67 12.91
C LEU A 101 14.48 -7.86 11.85
N ARG A 102 14.25 -7.48 10.59
CA ARG A 102 15.25 -7.59 9.52
C ARG A 102 16.53 -6.84 9.87
N TYR A 103 16.45 -5.61 10.35
CA TYR A 103 17.61 -4.81 10.73
C TYR A 103 18.38 -5.40 11.92
N SER A 104 17.71 -6.18 12.78
CA SER A 104 18.36 -6.89 13.88
C SER A 104 19.16 -8.13 13.44
N LEU A 105 18.87 -8.69 12.26
CA LEU A 105 19.59 -9.85 11.71
C LEU A 105 20.97 -9.44 11.19
N ALA A 106 21.99 -10.29 11.42
CA ALA A 106 23.39 -9.98 11.08
C ALA A 106 23.58 -9.55 9.62
N ASP A 107 22.96 -10.27 8.68
CA ASP A 107 23.05 -9.99 7.25
C ASP A 107 21.87 -9.17 6.70
N ARG A 108 20.96 -8.73 7.57
CA ARG A 108 19.72 -8.00 7.22
C ARG A 108 18.83 -8.73 6.21
N VAL A 109 18.89 -10.07 6.22
CA VAL A 109 18.09 -10.97 5.38
C VAL A 109 17.53 -12.11 6.21
N PHE A 110 16.38 -12.62 5.81
CA PHE A 110 15.73 -13.77 6.43
C PHE A 110 16.16 -15.07 5.76
N SER A 111 16.14 -16.17 6.53
CA SER A 111 16.29 -17.51 5.95
C SER A 111 15.08 -17.86 5.07
N PRO A 112 15.22 -18.73 4.05
CA PRO A 112 14.09 -19.16 3.22
C PRO A 112 12.93 -19.76 4.02
N ALA A 113 13.21 -20.44 5.14
CA ALA A 113 12.19 -20.97 6.03
C ALA A 113 11.41 -19.86 6.75
N ALA A 114 12.09 -18.81 7.23
CA ALA A 114 11.45 -17.66 7.86
C ALA A 114 10.62 -16.84 6.85
N ILE A 115 11.14 -16.65 5.63
CA ILE A 115 10.40 -16.03 4.52
C ILE A 115 9.12 -16.82 4.25
N ARG A 116 9.23 -18.13 4.08
CA ARG A 116 8.07 -19.00 3.82
C ARG A 116 7.01 -18.88 4.91
N PHE A 117 7.41 -18.86 6.18
CA PHE A 117 6.50 -18.75 7.31
C PHE A 117 5.75 -17.41 7.31
N TYR A 118 6.46 -16.28 7.38
CA TYR A 118 5.79 -14.96 7.49
C TYR A 118 4.99 -14.59 6.24
N ILE A 119 5.44 -15.01 5.06
CA ILE A 119 4.71 -14.77 3.82
C ILE A 119 3.46 -15.63 3.73
N ALA A 120 3.46 -16.86 4.25
CA ALA A 120 2.25 -17.68 4.28
C ALA A 120 1.14 -17.03 5.13
N GLU A 121 1.49 -16.53 6.32
CA GLU A 121 0.55 -15.81 7.19
C GLU A 121 0.04 -14.51 6.55
N THR A 122 0.95 -13.76 5.92
CA THR A 122 0.62 -12.53 5.18
C THR A 122 -0.33 -12.82 4.01
N VAL A 123 -0.06 -13.87 3.23
CA VAL A 123 -0.91 -14.30 2.11
C VAL A 123 -2.28 -14.75 2.62
N SER A 124 -2.35 -15.45 3.76
CA SER A 124 -3.63 -15.82 4.39
C SER A 124 -4.45 -14.59 4.77
N ALA A 125 -3.82 -13.60 5.42
CA ALA A 125 -4.46 -12.35 5.79
C ALA A 125 -4.99 -11.57 4.57
N LEU A 126 -4.18 -11.46 3.51
CA LEU A 126 -4.59 -10.79 2.26
C LEU A 126 -5.73 -11.54 1.56
N ALA A 127 -5.72 -12.88 1.59
CA ALA A 127 -6.79 -13.69 1.02
C ALA A 127 -8.15 -13.38 1.65
N ASP A 128 -8.20 -13.25 2.98
CA ASP A 128 -9.42 -12.93 3.73
C ASP A 128 -9.93 -11.50 3.41
N LEU A 129 -9.00 -10.54 3.31
CA LEU A 129 -9.33 -9.18 2.86
C LEU A 129 -9.92 -9.17 1.44
N HIS A 130 -9.29 -9.89 0.51
CA HIS A 130 -9.74 -9.97 -0.89
C HIS A 130 -11.10 -10.65 -1.01
N ALA A 131 -11.35 -11.71 -0.23
CA ALA A 131 -12.64 -12.37 -0.15
C ALA A 131 -13.74 -11.41 0.33
N SER A 132 -13.39 -10.48 1.23
CA SER A 132 -14.27 -9.41 1.72
C SER A 132 -14.36 -8.19 0.78
N GLY A 133 -13.75 -8.25 -0.41
CA GLY A 133 -13.75 -7.16 -1.39
C GLY A 133 -12.78 -6.02 -1.08
N ILE A 134 -11.89 -6.19 -0.10
CA ILE A 134 -10.95 -5.17 0.39
C ILE A 134 -9.59 -5.38 -0.29
N VAL A 135 -9.05 -4.32 -0.90
CA VAL A 135 -7.65 -4.28 -1.36
C VAL A 135 -6.81 -3.49 -0.35
N TYR A 136 -5.64 -4.00 0.03
CA TYR A 136 -4.86 -3.49 1.17
C TYR A 136 -3.96 -2.29 0.79
N ARG A 137 -3.16 -2.42 -0.27
CA ARG A 137 -2.41 -1.36 -0.99
C ARG A 137 -1.24 -0.68 -0.29
N ASP A 138 -0.90 -1.06 0.94
CA ASP A 138 0.33 -0.56 1.61
C ASP A 138 1.11 -1.68 2.29
N LEU A 139 1.26 -2.82 1.62
CA LEU A 139 2.12 -3.89 2.12
C LEU A 139 3.59 -3.49 2.01
N LYS A 140 4.28 -3.56 3.15
CA LYS A 140 5.71 -3.34 3.36
C LYS A 140 6.10 -3.92 4.73
N PRO A 141 7.39 -4.16 5.02
CA PRO A 141 7.83 -4.78 6.26
C PRO A 141 7.40 -4.02 7.52
N GLU A 142 7.32 -2.69 7.46
CA GLU A 142 6.87 -1.81 8.56
C GLU A 142 5.39 -2.02 8.93
N ASN A 143 4.60 -2.54 7.99
CA ASN A 143 3.17 -2.78 8.18
C ASN A 143 2.84 -4.24 8.52
N VAL A 144 3.85 -5.07 8.79
CA VAL A 144 3.70 -6.46 9.25
C VAL A 144 4.30 -6.56 10.65
N LEU A 145 3.44 -6.55 11.66
CA LEU A 145 3.83 -6.54 13.07
C LEU A 145 4.02 -7.95 13.62
N LEU A 146 4.93 -8.10 14.58
CA LEU A 146 5.22 -9.36 15.27
C LEU A 146 4.55 -9.42 16.65
N ARG A 147 3.65 -10.38 16.81
CA ARG A 147 2.97 -10.67 18.08
C ARG A 147 3.93 -11.33 19.08
N ALA A 148 3.50 -11.36 20.35
CA ALA A 148 4.28 -11.95 21.45
C ALA A 148 4.58 -13.45 21.26
N ASP A 149 3.73 -14.16 20.53
CA ASP A 149 3.89 -15.57 20.21
C ASP A 149 4.73 -15.82 18.95
N GLY A 150 5.16 -14.76 18.25
CA GLY A 150 5.99 -14.84 17.04
C GLY A 150 5.20 -14.88 15.71
N HIS A 151 3.88 -14.90 15.76
CA HIS A 151 3.03 -14.79 14.56
C HIS A 151 2.90 -13.34 14.08
N VAL A 152 2.59 -13.14 12.81
CA VAL A 152 2.39 -11.79 12.27
C VAL A 152 0.93 -11.32 12.33
N THR A 153 0.76 -10.00 12.37
CA THR A 153 -0.49 -9.32 12.06
C THR A 153 -0.23 -8.11 11.17
N LEU A 154 -1.12 -7.83 10.22
CA LEU A 154 -1.06 -6.58 9.45
C LEU A 154 -1.45 -5.37 10.31
N THR A 155 -1.01 -4.18 9.90
CA THR A 155 -1.42 -2.90 10.51
C THR A 155 -1.64 -1.83 9.43
N ASP A 156 -2.02 -0.62 9.82
CA ASP A 156 -2.19 0.57 8.96
C ASP A 156 -3.08 0.35 7.72
N PHE A 157 -4.41 0.35 7.95
CA PHE A 157 -5.42 0.13 6.89
C PHE A 157 -5.92 1.44 6.26
N ASP A 158 -5.23 2.56 6.49
CA ASP A 158 -5.65 3.90 6.07
C ASP A 158 -5.70 4.05 4.52
N LEU A 159 -4.88 3.27 3.81
CA LEU A 159 -4.84 3.17 2.36
C LEU A 159 -5.65 1.99 1.83
N SER A 160 -6.24 1.15 2.67
CA SER A 160 -7.10 0.05 2.20
C SER A 160 -8.40 0.57 1.59
N ARG A 161 -9.05 -0.22 0.73
CA ARG A 161 -10.30 0.20 0.08
C ARG A 161 -11.19 -0.97 -0.29
N LEU A 162 -12.49 -0.79 -0.11
CA LEU A 162 -13.50 -1.66 -0.71
C LEU A 162 -13.60 -1.42 -2.22
N LEU A 163 -13.37 -2.45 -3.02
CA LEU A 163 -13.62 -2.40 -4.45
C LEU A 163 -15.14 -2.52 -4.69
N PRO A 164 -15.70 -1.75 -5.64
CA PRO A 164 -17.13 -1.83 -5.92
C PRO A 164 -17.46 -3.19 -6.52
N ALA A 165 -18.54 -3.84 -6.12
CA ALA A 165 -19.00 -5.06 -6.79
C ALA A 165 -19.29 -4.73 -8.27
N SER A 166 -18.81 -5.58 -9.18
CA SER A 166 -19.12 -5.42 -10.60
C SER A 166 -20.61 -5.70 -10.81
N THR A 167 -21.37 -4.67 -11.14
CA THR A 167 -22.77 -4.81 -11.54
C THR A 167 -22.82 -5.30 -12.99
N SER A 168 -22.39 -6.54 -13.23
CA SER A 168 -22.81 -7.24 -14.45
C SER A 168 -24.23 -7.75 -14.21
N SER A 169 -25.23 -6.86 -14.32
CA SER A 169 -26.58 -7.30 -14.65
C SER A 169 -26.48 -8.11 -15.94
N PRO A 170 -26.98 -9.36 -16.00
CA PRO A 170 -27.01 -10.10 -17.26
C PRO A 170 -27.87 -9.27 -18.23
N SER A 171 -27.24 -8.73 -19.27
CA SER A 171 -27.98 -8.04 -20.32
C SER A 171 -28.75 -9.09 -21.12
N THR A 172 -29.97 -9.40 -20.67
CA THR A 172 -30.94 -10.15 -21.47
C THR A 172 -31.52 -9.20 -22.51
N SER A 173 -30.78 -8.94 -23.58
CA SER A 173 -31.36 -8.34 -24.79
C SER A 173 -32.08 -9.44 -25.58
N PRO A 174 -33.34 -9.27 -26.00
CA PRO A 174 -34.03 -10.23 -26.85
C PRO A 174 -33.38 -10.26 -28.25
N PRO A 175 -33.49 -11.38 -28.99
CA PRO A 175 -32.84 -11.53 -30.29
C PRO A 175 -33.38 -10.51 -31.30
N PRO A 176 -32.53 -9.99 -32.22
CA PRO A 176 -32.93 -8.94 -33.13
C PRO A 176 -33.93 -9.46 -34.18
N GLN A 177 -35.08 -8.79 -34.30
CA GLN A 177 -36.04 -9.02 -35.36
C GLN A 177 -35.51 -8.44 -36.68
N VAL A 178 -35.48 -9.27 -37.72
CA VAL A 178 -35.13 -8.90 -39.10
C VAL A 178 -36.28 -8.08 -39.70
N LYS A 179 -35.98 -6.89 -40.23
CA LYS A 179 -36.91 -6.13 -41.09
C LYS A 179 -36.46 -6.21 -42.56
N PRO A 180 -37.40 -6.30 -43.53
CA PRO A 180 -37.08 -6.58 -44.92
C PRO A 180 -36.57 -5.34 -45.66
N VAL A 181 -35.61 -5.54 -46.56
CA VAL A 181 -35.07 -4.50 -47.44
C VAL A 181 -35.77 -4.58 -48.80
N PHE A 182 -36.36 -3.47 -49.23
CA PHE A 182 -36.97 -3.32 -50.55
C PHE A 182 -35.91 -3.29 -51.66
N HIS A 183 -36.16 -4.04 -52.73
CA HIS A 183 -35.45 -3.95 -54.01
C HIS A 183 -36.04 -2.84 -54.88
N HIS A 184 -35.18 -2.04 -55.50
CA HIS A 184 -35.41 -1.47 -56.83
C HIS A 184 -34.10 -1.58 -57.62
N GLY A 185 -34.12 -2.38 -58.68
CA GLY A 185 -32.97 -2.64 -59.52
C GLY A 185 -32.95 -1.79 -60.78
N HIS A 186 -31.80 -1.71 -61.43
CA HIS A 186 -31.68 -1.59 -62.89
C HIS A 186 -30.37 -2.24 -63.38
N ARG A 187 -30.54 -3.32 -64.16
CA ARG A 187 -29.83 -3.74 -65.40
C ARG A 187 -28.59 -2.90 -65.82
N ARG A 188 -27.50 -3.44 -66.37
CA ARG A 188 -27.33 -4.56 -67.33
C ARG A 188 -25.82 -4.82 -67.61
N ALA A 189 -25.50 -6.09 -67.85
CA ALA A 189 -24.62 -6.67 -68.90
C ALA A 189 -23.07 -6.59 -68.87
N ARG A 190 -22.49 -7.81 -68.95
CA ARG A 190 -21.34 -8.30 -69.78
C ARG A 190 -19.94 -7.67 -69.52
N ALA A 191 -18.80 -8.35 -69.68
CA ALA A 191 -18.42 -9.75 -69.91
C ALA A 191 -16.87 -9.86 -69.78
N SER A 192 -16.39 -11.10 -69.57
CA SER A 192 -15.20 -11.70 -70.21
C SER A 192 -13.76 -11.39 -69.75
N ALA A 193 -13.05 -12.51 -69.48
CA ALA A 193 -11.65 -12.86 -69.82
C ALA A 193 -10.50 -12.03 -69.21
N ALA A 194 -9.26 -12.50 -69.07
CA ALA A 194 -8.56 -13.79 -69.06
C ALA A 194 -7.06 -13.41 -68.91
N GLY A 195 -6.25 -14.29 -68.30
CA GLY A 195 -4.78 -14.29 -68.40
C GLY A 195 -4.05 -13.14 -67.68
N HIS A 196 -2.77 -13.23 -67.32
CA HIS A 196 -1.71 -14.23 -67.47
C HIS A 196 -0.49 -13.62 -66.74
N HIS A 197 0.41 -14.45 -66.18
CA HIS A 197 1.88 -14.28 -66.06
C HIS A 197 2.49 -12.95 -65.53
N ALA A 198 3.64 -12.87 -64.86
CA ALA A 198 4.67 -13.77 -64.36
C ALA A 198 5.74 -12.92 -63.62
N LYS A 199 6.60 -13.61 -62.86
CA LYS A 199 8.05 -13.32 -62.60
C LYS A 199 8.41 -12.12 -61.70
N ARG A 200 9.08 -12.40 -60.56
CA ARG A 200 10.56 -12.35 -60.30
C ARG A 200 11.05 -10.89 -60.15
N GLU A 201 11.94 -10.49 -59.25
CA GLU A 201 12.96 -11.16 -58.46
C GLU A 201 13.51 -10.16 -57.40
N SER A 202 14.04 -10.71 -56.29
CA SER A 202 15.20 -10.28 -55.48
C SER A 202 15.49 -8.82 -55.10
N SER A 203 15.79 -8.66 -53.80
CA SER A 203 17.01 -8.07 -53.19
C SER A 203 16.65 -7.12 -52.02
N SER A 204 16.96 -7.51 -50.77
CA SER A 204 18.19 -7.30 -50.00
C SER A 204 18.04 -6.15 -48.99
N ALA A 205 18.27 -6.49 -47.73
CA ALA A 205 18.84 -5.70 -46.64
C ALA A 205 18.47 -4.20 -46.49
N ALA A 206 17.94 -3.84 -45.32
CA ALA A 206 18.65 -3.01 -44.35
C ALA A 206 17.73 -2.59 -43.19
N ALA A 207 18.32 -2.58 -42.00
CA ALA A 207 17.75 -2.02 -40.79
C ALA A 207 17.40 -0.53 -40.93
N SER A 208 16.29 -0.10 -40.32
CA SER A 208 16.18 1.24 -39.74
C SER A 208 15.00 1.33 -38.77
N THR A 209 15.31 1.81 -37.56
CA THR A 209 14.38 2.34 -36.56
C THR A 209 13.62 3.58 -37.06
N PRO A 210 12.47 3.90 -36.46
CA PRO A 210 12.34 5.22 -35.81
C PRO A 210 11.66 5.10 -34.43
N LYS A 211 12.34 5.41 -33.31
CA LYS A 211 12.42 6.70 -32.61
C LYS A 211 11.10 7.49 -32.48
N LEU A 212 10.59 7.46 -31.23
CA LEU A 212 10.24 8.61 -30.39
C LEU A 212 9.45 9.76 -31.04
N GLN A 213 8.13 9.69 -30.94
CA GLN A 213 7.29 10.88 -30.73
C GLN A 213 6.06 10.51 -29.89
N GLN A 214 6.19 10.57 -28.56
CA GLN A 214 5.07 10.74 -27.63
C GLN A 214 5.63 11.13 -26.25
N PHE A 215 6.40 12.22 -26.20
CA PHE A 215 6.85 12.82 -24.94
C PHE A 215 6.89 14.34 -25.08
N GLN A 216 5.71 14.97 -25.22
CA GLN A 216 5.60 16.42 -25.09
C GLN A 216 4.45 16.91 -24.20
N ASN A 217 3.66 16.04 -23.55
CA ASN A 217 2.52 16.49 -22.73
C ASN A 217 2.62 16.19 -21.22
N LEU A 218 3.73 15.64 -20.71
CA LEU A 218 3.83 15.28 -19.27
C LEU A 218 4.63 16.28 -18.41
N VAL A 219 5.28 17.29 -19.00
CA VAL A 219 6.15 18.24 -18.24
C VAL A 219 5.47 19.57 -17.89
N ARG A 220 4.22 19.83 -18.33
CA ARG A 220 3.52 21.08 -17.98
C ARG A 220 2.72 21.07 -16.68
N PHE A 221 2.61 19.93 -15.97
CA PHE A 221 1.73 19.85 -14.80
C PHE A 221 2.41 20.09 -13.43
N LEU A 222 3.73 20.33 -13.38
CA LEU A 222 4.45 20.43 -12.10
C LEU A 222 4.99 21.81 -11.71
N LEU A 223 4.65 22.89 -12.41
CA LEU A 223 5.02 24.25 -12.00
C LEU A 223 3.88 25.23 -12.37
N ARG A 224 3.04 25.60 -11.39
CA ARG A 224 2.50 26.97 -11.22
C ARG A 224 1.55 27.06 -10.02
N SER A 225 1.96 27.85 -9.04
CA SER A 225 1.11 28.53 -8.07
C SER A 225 1.13 30.05 -8.35
N ASN A 226 -0.04 30.67 -8.11
CA ASN A 226 -0.41 32.10 -8.06
C ASN A 226 -0.90 32.80 -9.35
N GLY A 227 -2.18 33.20 -9.29
CA GLY A 227 -2.69 34.47 -9.85
C GLY A 227 -3.76 34.40 -10.95
N ALA A 228 -5.00 34.72 -10.58
CA ALA A 228 -6.14 35.26 -11.37
C ALA A 228 -6.84 34.41 -12.45
N ALA A 229 -8.19 34.45 -12.42
CA ALA A 229 -9.14 33.90 -13.40
C ALA A 229 -9.20 34.75 -14.70
N PRO A 230 -9.70 34.26 -15.86
CA PRO A 230 -11.14 33.99 -16.08
C PRO A 230 -11.50 32.76 -16.95
N GLU A 231 -12.82 32.56 -17.13
CA GLU A 231 -13.56 31.55 -17.90
C GLU A 231 -13.06 31.23 -19.32
N LEU A 232 -13.25 29.98 -19.79
CA LEU A 232 -14.18 29.62 -20.88
C LEU A 232 -14.15 28.09 -21.16
N ALA A 233 -15.30 27.44 -21.03
CA ALA A 233 -15.50 26.02 -21.25
C ALA A 233 -15.57 25.64 -22.74
N LYS A 234 -14.93 24.53 -23.15
CA LYS A 234 -15.40 23.67 -24.26
C LYS A 234 -15.10 22.19 -23.98
N LYS A 235 -16.18 21.39 -23.90
CA LYS A 235 -16.20 19.93 -23.79
C LYS A 235 -15.69 19.28 -25.08
N THR A 236 -14.81 18.28 -24.97
CA THR A 236 -14.58 17.29 -26.05
C THR A 236 -14.82 15.88 -25.52
N LYS A 237 -15.73 15.17 -26.19
CA LYS A 237 -16.16 13.81 -25.87
C LYS A 237 -15.10 12.83 -26.40
N SER A 238 -14.49 12.04 -25.52
CA SER A 238 -13.62 10.94 -25.94
C SER A 238 -14.45 9.68 -26.18
N ALA A 239 -14.37 9.15 -27.39
CA ALA A 239 -15.06 7.95 -27.84
C ALA A 239 -14.39 6.70 -27.24
N ARG A 240 -15.19 5.87 -26.56
CA ARG A 240 -14.77 4.62 -25.94
C ARG A 240 -14.92 3.50 -26.95
N VAL A 241 -13.83 2.85 -27.35
CA VAL A 241 -13.88 1.55 -28.04
C VAL A 241 -13.42 0.49 -27.05
N SER A 242 -14.33 -0.41 -26.67
CA SER A 242 -14.04 -1.54 -25.80
C SER A 242 -13.57 -2.72 -26.65
N PRO A 243 -12.42 -3.35 -26.38
CA PRO A 243 -12.08 -4.62 -27.00
C PRO A 243 -12.94 -5.72 -26.39
N VAL A 244 -13.66 -6.45 -27.24
CA VAL A 244 -14.37 -7.67 -26.87
C VAL A 244 -13.34 -8.77 -26.67
N SER A 245 -13.10 -9.18 -25.43
CA SER A 245 -12.40 -10.43 -25.14
C SER A 245 -13.25 -11.26 -24.18
N ARG A 246 -13.49 -12.51 -24.57
CA ARG A 246 -14.31 -13.48 -23.82
C ARG A 246 -13.67 -13.71 -22.45
N LYS A 247 -14.33 -13.24 -21.38
CA LYS A 247 -13.85 -13.30 -19.99
C LYS A 247 -13.89 -14.74 -19.47
N ALA A 248 -12.73 -15.28 -19.11
CA ALA A 248 -12.65 -16.26 -18.04
C ALA A 248 -13.02 -15.54 -16.72
N ALA A 249 -13.78 -16.20 -15.85
CA ALA A 249 -14.16 -15.65 -14.55
C ALA A 249 -12.93 -15.61 -13.63
N CYS A 250 -12.21 -14.49 -13.59
CA CYS A 250 -11.21 -14.24 -12.57
C CYS A 250 -11.88 -13.65 -11.32
N LEU A 251 -11.31 -13.87 -10.13
CA LEU A 251 -11.79 -13.23 -8.89
C LEU A 251 -11.89 -11.70 -9.05
N GLY A 252 -10.95 -11.09 -9.77
CA GLY A 252 -10.96 -9.66 -10.10
C GLY A 252 -12.07 -9.24 -11.09
N ALA A 253 -12.76 -10.17 -11.76
CA ALA A 253 -13.87 -9.83 -12.67
C ALA A 253 -15.16 -9.50 -11.92
N ALA A 254 -15.33 -10.04 -10.71
CA ALA A 254 -16.48 -9.80 -9.85
C ALA A 254 -16.43 -8.42 -9.16
N TRP A 255 -15.27 -7.77 -9.16
CA TRP A 255 -15.01 -6.49 -8.49
C TRP A 255 -14.53 -5.43 -9.49
N GLY A 256 -14.84 -4.17 -9.24
CA GLY A 256 -14.40 -3.04 -10.04
C GLY A 256 -12.97 -2.62 -9.70
N ARG A 257 -12.52 -1.51 -10.28
CA ARG A 257 -11.16 -1.00 -10.14
C ARG A 257 -11.11 0.29 -9.33
N SER A 258 -10.01 0.49 -8.62
CA SER A 258 -9.62 1.75 -8.02
C SER A 258 -8.64 2.50 -8.94
N TYR A 259 -8.67 3.82 -8.92
CA TYR A 259 -7.80 4.69 -9.74
C TYR A 259 -6.91 5.62 -8.89
N SER A 260 -6.92 5.48 -7.56
CA SER A 260 -6.12 6.33 -6.69
C SER A 260 -4.64 5.94 -6.72
N PHE A 261 -3.75 6.89 -6.95
CA PHE A 261 -2.31 6.69 -6.78
C PHE A 261 -1.95 6.73 -5.28
N VAL A 262 -1.75 5.56 -4.67
CA VAL A 262 -1.41 5.39 -3.24
C VAL A 262 -0.40 4.25 -3.07
N GLY A 263 0.22 4.18 -1.89
CA GLY A 263 1.18 3.17 -1.51
C GLY A 263 2.61 3.73 -1.38
N THR A 264 3.48 2.92 -0.78
CA THR A 264 4.89 3.23 -0.58
C THR A 264 5.67 3.09 -1.89
N GLU A 265 6.52 4.08 -2.22
CA GLU A 265 7.07 4.24 -3.58
C GLU A 265 7.79 3.00 -4.16
N GLU A 266 8.48 2.23 -3.32
CA GLU A 266 9.23 1.04 -3.73
C GLU A 266 8.35 -0.21 -3.91
N TYR A 267 7.13 -0.17 -3.37
CA TYR A 267 6.15 -1.26 -3.32
C TYR A 267 4.98 -1.09 -4.31
N VAL A 268 4.86 0.08 -4.93
CA VAL A 268 3.77 0.41 -5.86
C VAL A 268 3.87 -0.42 -7.14
N ALA A 269 2.77 -1.06 -7.53
CA ALA A 269 2.70 -1.90 -8.72
C ALA A 269 2.69 -1.10 -10.04
N PRO A 270 3.13 -1.68 -11.18
CA PRO A 270 3.23 -0.99 -12.47
C PRO A 270 1.91 -0.37 -12.93
N GLU A 271 0.78 -1.05 -12.76
CA GLU A 271 -0.55 -0.56 -13.15
C GLU A 271 -1.02 0.64 -12.32
N VAL A 272 -0.51 0.80 -11.09
CA VAL A 272 -0.75 1.98 -10.26
C VAL A 272 0.11 3.15 -10.75
N VAL A 273 1.37 2.86 -11.13
CA VAL A 273 2.28 3.86 -11.72
C VAL A 273 1.73 4.41 -13.04
N SER A 274 1.22 3.52 -13.90
CA SER A 274 0.65 3.87 -15.21
C SER A 274 -0.73 4.54 -15.13
N GLY A 275 -1.47 4.33 -14.03
CA GLY A 275 -2.81 4.89 -13.85
C GLY A 275 -3.93 4.11 -14.57
N ASP A 276 -3.69 2.85 -14.95
CA ASP A 276 -4.64 2.00 -15.70
C ASP A 276 -5.84 1.51 -14.87
N GLY A 277 -5.83 1.85 -13.58
CA GLY A 277 -6.73 1.33 -12.57
C GLY A 277 -6.31 -0.06 -12.10
N HIS A 278 -6.49 -0.31 -10.80
CA HIS A 278 -6.01 -1.51 -10.13
C HIS A 278 -7.11 -2.24 -9.36
N GLY A 279 -6.93 -3.54 -9.20
CA GLY A 279 -7.70 -4.40 -8.30
C GLY A 279 -6.78 -5.10 -7.30
N PHE A 280 -7.14 -6.29 -6.85
CA PHE A 280 -6.39 -7.05 -5.83
C PHE A 280 -4.94 -7.43 -6.21
N ALA A 281 -4.64 -7.53 -7.51
CA ALA A 281 -3.33 -7.97 -7.99
C ALA A 281 -2.15 -7.07 -7.55
N VAL A 282 -2.41 -5.84 -7.11
CA VAL A 282 -1.37 -4.94 -6.58
C VAL A 282 -0.82 -5.42 -5.25
N ASP A 283 -1.63 -6.09 -4.44
CA ASP A 283 -1.17 -6.65 -3.16
C ASP A 283 -0.22 -7.83 -3.42
N TRP A 284 -0.49 -8.65 -4.44
CA TRP A 284 0.41 -9.74 -4.84
C TRP A 284 1.74 -9.23 -5.42
N TRP A 285 1.73 -8.10 -6.13
CA TRP A 285 2.98 -7.43 -6.50
C TRP A 285 3.78 -7.01 -5.27
N ALA A 286 3.11 -6.39 -4.28
CA ALA A 286 3.75 -5.97 -3.05
C ALA A 286 4.28 -7.17 -2.23
N VAL A 287 3.60 -8.33 -2.26
CA VAL A 287 4.14 -9.59 -1.70
C VAL A 287 5.44 -9.98 -2.41
N GLY A 288 5.50 -9.87 -3.74
CA GLY A 288 6.75 -10.12 -4.49
C GLY A 288 7.90 -9.21 -4.10
N VAL A 289 7.62 -7.91 -3.87
CA VAL A 289 8.61 -6.94 -3.39
C VAL A 289 9.05 -7.28 -1.96
N LEU A 290 8.11 -7.61 -1.08
CA LEU A 290 8.38 -8.01 0.31
C LEU A 290 9.27 -9.26 0.38
N VAL A 291 8.94 -10.32 -0.38
CA VAL A 291 9.73 -11.55 -0.46
C VAL A 291 11.15 -11.25 -0.94
N TYR A 292 11.31 -10.40 -1.95
CA TYR A 292 12.62 -9.98 -2.45
C TYR A 292 13.41 -9.21 -1.37
N GLU A 293 12.78 -8.24 -0.69
CA GLU A 293 13.45 -7.46 0.35
C GLU A 293 13.85 -8.34 1.54
N MET A 294 13.01 -9.30 1.94
CA MET A 294 13.37 -10.25 2.98
C MET A 294 14.56 -11.14 2.60
N ALA A 295 14.66 -11.55 1.32
CA ALA A 295 15.73 -12.42 0.83
C ALA A 295 17.06 -11.69 0.57
N PHE A 296 17.01 -10.40 0.19
CA PHE A 296 18.18 -9.66 -0.32
C PHE A 296 18.47 -8.35 0.41
N GLY A 297 17.67 -7.98 1.41
CA GLY A 297 17.89 -6.83 2.28
C GLY A 297 17.68 -5.47 1.61
N ARG A 298 17.17 -5.46 0.37
CA ARG A 298 16.90 -4.29 -0.47
C ARG A 298 15.69 -4.57 -1.37
N THR A 299 15.00 -3.54 -1.82
CA THR A 299 13.92 -3.70 -2.81
C THR A 299 14.49 -3.87 -4.24
N PRO A 300 13.77 -4.52 -5.16
CA PRO A 300 14.29 -4.85 -6.48
C PRO A 300 14.40 -3.64 -7.43
N PHE A 301 13.61 -2.58 -7.20
CA PHE A 301 13.44 -1.48 -8.16
C PHE A 301 13.84 -0.10 -7.63
N LYS A 302 14.38 0.02 -6.41
CA LYS A 302 14.82 1.30 -5.85
C LYS A 302 15.77 2.04 -6.80
N GLY A 303 15.43 3.28 -7.13
CA GLY A 303 16.30 4.21 -7.85
C GLY A 303 16.91 5.25 -6.92
N LYS A 304 17.73 6.17 -7.48
CA LYS A 304 18.32 7.29 -6.72
C LYS A 304 17.26 8.32 -6.28
N ASN A 305 16.12 8.34 -6.96
CA ASN A 305 14.99 9.21 -6.67
C ASN A 305 13.68 8.53 -7.12
N ARG A 306 12.55 9.07 -6.66
CA ARG A 306 11.21 8.59 -6.97
C ARG A 306 10.95 8.36 -8.46
N LYS A 307 11.41 9.27 -9.33
CA LYS A 307 11.21 9.16 -10.79
C LYS A 307 11.97 7.96 -11.36
N GLU A 308 13.20 7.73 -10.89
CA GLU A 308 13.99 6.57 -11.28
C GLU A 308 13.39 5.27 -10.74
N THR A 309 12.92 5.25 -9.49
CA THR A 309 12.20 4.11 -8.92
C THR A 309 10.99 3.73 -9.78
N PHE A 310 10.14 4.69 -10.16
CA PHE A 310 9.00 4.41 -11.03
C PHE A 310 9.39 3.96 -12.44
N ARG A 311 10.46 4.53 -13.01
CA ARG A 311 11.02 4.04 -14.28
C ARG A 311 11.47 2.58 -14.16
N ASN A 312 12.11 2.22 -13.05
CA ASN A 312 12.56 0.85 -12.80
C ASN A 312 11.37 -0.11 -12.62
N VAL A 313 10.36 0.27 -11.85
CA VAL A 313 9.10 -0.52 -11.72
C VAL A 313 8.50 -0.84 -13.09
N LEU A 314 8.45 0.16 -13.99
CA LEU A 314 7.86 -0.01 -15.32
C LEU A 314 8.74 -0.81 -16.30
N HIS A 315 10.08 -0.78 -16.15
CA HIS A 315 10.97 -1.23 -17.23
C HIS A 315 12.17 -2.10 -16.80
N LYS A 316 12.68 -1.98 -15.57
CA LYS A 316 13.88 -2.71 -15.11
C LYS A 316 13.50 -4.14 -14.71
N GLU A 317 14.07 -5.15 -15.36
CA GLU A 317 13.87 -6.55 -14.98
C GLU A 317 14.38 -6.84 -13.56
N VAL A 318 13.79 -7.85 -12.92
CA VAL A 318 14.23 -8.29 -11.59
C VAL A 318 15.57 -9.00 -11.71
N GLU A 319 16.54 -8.61 -10.89
CA GLU A 319 17.89 -9.17 -10.88
C GLU A 319 18.13 -9.90 -9.56
N PHE A 320 18.69 -11.11 -9.64
CA PHE A 320 19.06 -11.92 -8.48
C PHE A 320 20.58 -11.92 -8.30
N PRO A 321 21.11 -11.61 -7.09
CA PRO A 321 22.55 -11.60 -6.85
C PRO A 321 23.20 -13.00 -6.98
N GLY A 322 24.34 -13.08 -7.67
CA GLY A 322 25.15 -14.30 -7.79
C GLY A 322 24.39 -15.52 -8.32
N ASP A 323 24.74 -16.71 -7.84
CA ASP A 323 24.12 -17.98 -8.25
C ASP A 323 22.79 -18.27 -7.51
N THR A 324 22.08 -17.24 -7.05
CA THR A 324 20.86 -17.43 -6.23
C THR A 324 19.78 -18.22 -6.97
N GLN A 325 19.61 -18.01 -8.27
CA GLN A 325 18.63 -18.77 -9.06
C GLN A 325 18.92 -20.28 -9.07
N ARG A 326 20.20 -20.67 -9.00
CA ARG A 326 20.59 -22.08 -8.87
C ARG A 326 20.40 -22.59 -7.44
N ARG A 327 20.73 -21.76 -6.44
CA ARG A 327 20.70 -22.15 -5.02
C ARG A 327 19.30 -22.17 -4.41
N MET A 328 18.41 -21.30 -4.86
CA MET A 328 17.05 -21.13 -4.34
C MET A 328 16.04 -20.97 -5.49
N PRO A 329 15.93 -21.98 -6.39
CA PRO A 329 15.14 -21.87 -7.60
C PRO A 329 13.67 -21.57 -7.31
N GLU A 330 13.06 -22.20 -6.30
CA GLU A 330 11.66 -22.01 -5.94
C GLU A 330 11.38 -20.60 -5.42
N LEU A 331 12.30 -20.01 -4.64
CA LEU A 331 12.17 -18.64 -4.15
C LEU A 331 12.26 -17.64 -5.31
N THR A 332 13.25 -17.82 -6.20
CA THR A 332 13.42 -16.92 -7.35
C THR A 332 12.29 -17.05 -8.38
N ASP A 333 11.74 -18.24 -8.58
CA ASP A 333 10.54 -18.47 -9.42
C ASP A 333 9.32 -17.76 -8.82
N LEU A 334 9.09 -17.91 -7.50
CA LEU A 334 8.00 -17.24 -6.80
C LEU A 334 8.05 -15.72 -7.01
N ILE A 335 9.21 -15.11 -6.74
CA ILE A 335 9.43 -13.68 -6.93
C ILE A 335 9.17 -13.28 -8.39
N SER A 336 9.71 -14.04 -9.35
CA SER A 336 9.58 -13.74 -10.78
C SER A 336 8.13 -13.79 -11.27
N ARG A 337 7.29 -14.67 -10.71
CA ARG A 337 5.87 -14.77 -11.06
C ARG A 337 5.00 -13.73 -10.35
N LEU A 338 5.33 -13.34 -9.13
CA LEU A 338 4.66 -12.24 -8.41
C LEU A 338 5.02 -10.86 -8.99
N LEU A 339 6.25 -10.69 -9.49
CA LEU A 339 6.73 -9.44 -10.09
C LEU A 339 6.52 -9.36 -11.63
N GLN A 340 5.51 -10.07 -12.14
CA GLN A 340 5.05 -9.86 -13.51
C GLN A 340 4.35 -8.51 -13.64
N ARG A 341 4.78 -7.70 -14.61
CA ARG A 341 4.25 -6.33 -14.79
C ARG A 341 2.82 -6.31 -15.30
N ASP A 342 2.52 -7.19 -16.26
CA ASP A 342 1.16 -7.41 -16.70
C ASP A 342 0.40 -8.14 -15.57
N PRO A 343 -0.61 -7.51 -14.95
CA PRO A 343 -1.36 -8.15 -13.88
C PRO A 343 -1.97 -9.47 -14.33
N ALA A 344 -2.39 -9.61 -15.59
CA ALA A 344 -3.03 -10.82 -16.09
C ALA A 344 -2.09 -12.05 -16.15
N ARG A 345 -0.78 -11.81 -16.12
CA ARG A 345 0.26 -12.86 -16.09
C ARG A 345 0.84 -13.06 -14.69
N ARG A 346 0.42 -12.24 -13.72
CA ARG A 346 0.93 -12.25 -12.35
C ARG A 346 0.32 -13.39 -11.55
N LEU A 347 1.17 -14.04 -10.75
CA LEU A 347 0.71 -15.04 -9.78
C LEU A 347 -0.28 -14.40 -8.81
N GLY A 348 -1.43 -15.03 -8.65
CA GLY A 348 -2.55 -14.57 -7.83
C GLY A 348 -3.58 -13.73 -8.56
N TYR A 349 -3.46 -13.56 -9.89
CA TYR A 349 -4.44 -12.78 -10.65
C TYR A 349 -5.77 -13.52 -10.90
N ALA A 350 -5.73 -14.80 -11.31
CA ALA A 350 -6.95 -15.49 -11.75
C ALA A 350 -7.72 -16.09 -10.56
N SER A 351 -7.01 -16.85 -9.71
CA SER A 351 -7.58 -17.57 -8.55
C SER A 351 -7.05 -17.05 -7.21
N GLY A 352 -6.47 -15.84 -7.19
CA GLY A 352 -6.11 -15.18 -5.93
C GLY A 352 -5.03 -15.95 -5.16
N ALA A 353 -5.19 -16.04 -3.85
CA ALA A 353 -4.21 -16.68 -2.98
C ALA A 353 -3.95 -18.15 -3.33
N ASP A 354 -4.91 -18.87 -3.93
CA ASP A 354 -4.76 -20.31 -4.23
C ASP A 354 -3.61 -20.60 -5.20
N GLU A 355 -3.34 -19.71 -6.15
CA GLU A 355 -2.18 -19.83 -7.04
C GLU A 355 -0.85 -19.71 -6.28
N ILE A 356 -0.82 -18.84 -5.27
CA ILE A 356 0.36 -18.62 -4.43
C ILE A 356 0.54 -19.82 -3.48
N ARG A 357 -0.57 -20.32 -2.89
CA ARG A 357 -0.58 -21.50 -2.02
C ARG A 357 -0.06 -22.75 -2.72
N ALA A 358 -0.40 -22.91 -3.99
CA ALA A 358 0.03 -24.04 -4.82
C ALA A 358 1.48 -23.93 -5.32
N HIS A 359 2.17 -22.81 -5.10
CA HIS A 359 3.53 -22.62 -5.59
C HIS A 359 4.53 -23.55 -4.87
N PRO A 360 5.50 -24.17 -5.57
CA PRO A 360 6.46 -25.11 -4.97
C PRO A 360 7.25 -24.58 -3.76
N PHE A 361 7.47 -23.27 -3.69
CA PHE A 361 8.08 -22.62 -2.53
C PHE A 361 7.32 -22.91 -1.21
N PHE A 362 5.99 -23.05 -1.27
CA PHE A 362 5.13 -23.38 -0.14
C PHE A 362 4.77 -24.87 -0.06
N ALA A 363 5.46 -25.75 -0.80
CA ALA A 363 5.21 -27.18 -0.74
C ALA A 363 5.32 -27.72 0.70
N GLY A 364 4.30 -28.49 1.11
CA GLY A 364 4.21 -29.05 2.46
C GLY A 364 3.71 -28.08 3.53
N MET A 365 3.33 -26.85 3.18
CA MET A 365 2.73 -25.90 4.12
C MET A 365 1.29 -26.32 4.48
N ALA A 366 1.01 -26.48 5.77
CA ALA A 366 -0.34 -26.69 6.28
C ALA A 366 -1.06 -25.34 6.48
N TRP A 367 -1.67 -24.82 5.42
CA TRP A 367 -2.28 -23.49 5.39
C TRP A 367 -3.39 -23.28 6.44
N ASP A 368 -4.17 -24.31 6.72
CA ASP A 368 -5.27 -24.25 7.71
C ASP A 368 -4.76 -24.25 9.16
N MET A 369 -3.48 -24.59 9.38
CA MET A 369 -2.86 -24.75 10.70
C MET A 369 -1.82 -23.66 11.00
N LEU A 370 -1.74 -22.59 10.18
CA LEU A 370 -0.72 -21.54 10.33
C LEU A 370 -0.76 -20.90 11.72
N ALA A 371 -1.96 -20.61 12.23
CA ALA A 371 -2.15 -20.00 13.54
C ALA A 371 -1.83 -20.93 14.73
N GLU A 372 -1.64 -22.23 14.48
CA GLU A 372 -1.35 -23.23 15.52
C GLU A 372 0.15 -23.55 15.64
N VAL A 373 1.00 -22.92 14.83
CA VAL A 373 2.45 -23.19 14.84
C VAL A 373 3.09 -22.63 16.11
N THR A 374 3.38 -23.51 17.06
CA THR A 374 3.92 -23.11 18.38
C THR A 374 5.39 -22.69 18.39
N ARG A 375 6.11 -22.82 17.26
CA ARG A 375 7.51 -22.41 17.15
C ARG A 375 7.74 -21.58 15.87
N PRO A 376 7.31 -20.31 15.86
CA PRO A 376 7.66 -19.39 14.78
C PRO A 376 9.18 -19.17 14.66
N PRO A 377 9.68 -18.68 13.52
CA PRO A 377 11.11 -18.46 13.28
C PRO A 377 11.77 -17.51 14.28
N TYR A 378 11.01 -16.58 14.81
CA TYR A 378 11.43 -15.65 15.85
C TYR A 378 10.30 -15.49 16.85
N ILE A 379 10.61 -15.65 18.14
CA ILE A 379 9.70 -15.36 19.24
C ILE A 379 10.31 -14.16 19.96
N PRO A 380 9.60 -13.02 20.03
CA PRO A 380 10.08 -11.86 20.76
C PRO A 380 10.39 -12.24 22.21
N PRO A 381 11.47 -11.70 22.80
CA PRO A 381 11.69 -11.87 24.22
C PRO A 381 10.47 -11.33 24.99
N PRO A 382 10.12 -11.90 26.15
CA PRO A 382 9.13 -11.31 27.02
C PRO A 382 9.49 -9.83 27.21
N THR A 383 8.51 -8.94 27.04
CA THR A 383 8.76 -7.54 27.37
C THR A 383 9.15 -7.53 28.84
N GLU A 384 10.38 -7.11 29.16
CA GLU A 384 10.74 -6.84 30.53
C GLU A 384 9.68 -5.87 31.04
N ASP A 385 8.90 -6.31 32.04
CA ASP A 385 8.13 -5.41 32.86
C ASP A 385 9.17 -4.52 33.51
N ASN A 386 9.56 -3.45 32.81
CA ASN A 386 10.40 -2.43 33.37
C ASN A 386 9.63 -1.92 34.59
N THR A 387 10.03 -2.43 35.76
CA THR A 387 9.69 -2.00 37.10
C THR A 387 10.22 -0.59 37.38
N VAL A 388 10.69 0.11 36.35
CA VAL A 388 10.83 1.55 36.40
C VAL A 388 9.40 2.07 36.35
N GLU A 389 9.02 2.78 37.41
CA GLU A 389 7.83 3.61 37.49
C GLU A 389 7.80 4.60 36.32
N ASP A 390 7.51 4.13 35.10
CA ASP A 390 7.19 5.00 33.99
C ASP A 390 5.83 5.57 34.37
N GLN A 391 5.85 6.77 34.93
CA GLN A 391 4.63 7.48 35.28
C GLN A 391 3.94 7.80 33.96
N GLY A 392 3.22 6.81 33.42
CA GLY A 392 2.52 6.92 32.16
C GLY A 392 1.66 8.17 32.17
N PHE A 393 1.54 8.80 31.02
CA PHE A 393 0.91 10.11 30.86
C PHE A 393 -0.49 9.99 30.29
N ASP A 394 -1.31 11.01 30.56
CA ASP A 394 -2.65 11.10 29.99
C ASP A 394 -2.60 11.47 28.51
N VAL A 395 -3.31 10.70 27.69
CA VAL A 395 -3.35 10.86 26.22
C VAL A 395 -4.00 12.19 25.82
N ARG A 396 -5.04 12.66 26.53
CA ARG A 396 -5.68 13.94 26.22
C ARG A 396 -4.76 15.10 26.57
N ASP A 397 -4.07 15.04 27.71
CA ASP A 397 -3.12 16.06 28.13
C ASP A 397 -1.94 16.17 27.17
N TYR A 398 -1.50 15.05 26.60
CA TYR A 398 -0.53 15.06 25.52
C TYR A 398 -1.00 15.92 24.33
N PHE A 399 -2.24 15.76 23.87
CA PHE A 399 -2.77 16.57 22.77
C PHE A 399 -3.10 18.00 23.19
N LYS A 400 -3.50 18.25 24.43
CA LYS A 400 -3.68 19.62 24.94
C LYS A 400 -2.36 20.39 24.88
N LYS A 401 -1.26 19.79 25.35
CA LYS A 401 0.08 20.38 25.33
C LYS A 401 0.57 20.71 23.91
N LEU A 402 0.24 19.87 22.92
CA LEU A 402 0.58 20.13 21.50
C LEU A 402 -0.09 21.37 20.91
N HIS A 403 -1.23 21.80 21.48
CA HIS A 403 -1.98 22.98 21.00
C HIS A 403 -1.77 24.22 21.86
N GLN A 404 -0.93 24.15 22.90
CA GLN A 404 -0.61 25.32 23.70
C GLN A 404 0.30 26.27 22.90
N PRO A 405 0.05 27.60 22.94
CA PRO A 405 0.96 28.57 22.35
C PRO A 405 2.33 28.48 23.05
N PRO A 406 3.44 28.79 22.34
CA PRO A 406 4.75 28.82 22.96
C PRO A 406 4.76 29.79 24.16
N PRO A 407 5.50 29.46 25.24
CA PRO A 407 5.60 30.36 26.38
C PRO A 407 6.15 31.72 25.94
N PRO A 408 5.72 32.83 26.57
CA PRO A 408 6.26 34.15 26.26
C PRO A 408 7.78 34.17 26.51
N PRO A 409 8.54 34.95 25.73
CA PRO A 409 9.97 35.09 25.97
C PRO A 409 10.22 35.60 27.40
N PRO A 410 11.31 35.17 28.06
CA PRO A 410 11.65 35.67 29.38
C PRO A 410 11.80 37.19 29.34
N PRO A 411 11.44 37.91 30.41
CA PRO A 411 11.59 39.36 30.47
C PRO A 411 13.06 39.70 30.27
N GLU A 412 13.34 40.59 29.31
CA GLU A 412 14.68 41.16 29.15
C GLU A 412 15.07 41.79 30.49
N SER A 413 16.09 41.23 31.13
CA SER A 413 16.71 41.86 32.29
C SER A 413 17.19 43.23 31.84
N GLY A 414 16.45 44.27 32.20
CA GLY A 414 16.80 45.64 31.91
C GLY A 414 18.21 45.89 32.43
N SER A 415 19.18 45.94 31.53
CA SER A 415 20.49 46.49 31.81
C SER A 415 20.26 47.97 32.06
N SER A 416 20.19 48.36 33.34
CA SER A 416 20.29 49.74 33.76
C SER A 416 21.58 50.31 33.19
N SER A 417 21.47 51.15 32.16
CA SER A 417 22.55 51.96 31.64
C SER A 417 22.92 53.00 32.71
N SER A 418 23.82 52.66 33.61
CA SER A 418 24.57 53.67 34.38
C SER A 418 25.67 54.22 33.49
N SER A 419 25.39 55.35 32.83
CA SER A 419 26.40 56.18 32.19
C SER A 419 27.28 56.82 33.26
N SER A 420 28.38 56.17 33.63
CA SER A 420 29.47 56.84 34.34
C SER A 420 30.47 57.38 33.31
N SER A 421 30.43 58.69 33.13
CA SER A 421 31.46 59.45 32.43
C SER A 421 32.74 59.44 33.26
N SER A 422 33.83 58.94 32.70
CA SER A 422 35.18 59.21 33.22
C SER A 422 36.16 59.26 32.06
N ASP A 423 36.48 60.49 31.66
CA ASP A 423 37.74 60.85 31.00
C ASP A 423 38.92 60.31 31.81
N PHE A 424 39.89 59.67 31.15
CA PHE A 424 41.29 60.04 31.32
C PHE A 424 42.15 59.53 30.16
N SER A 425 43.10 60.38 29.81
CA SER A 425 44.00 60.33 28.67
C SER A 425 45.24 59.46 28.92
N SER A 426 45.80 58.94 27.82
CA SER A 426 47.24 58.83 27.49
C SER A 426 48.13 57.66 27.97
N VAL A 427 48.97 57.23 27.00
CA VAL A 427 50.27 56.50 27.01
C VAL A 427 50.21 55.02 27.42
N PHE A 428 50.66 54.01 26.65
CA PHE A 428 51.67 53.86 25.59
C PHE A 428 51.18 52.96 24.45
#